data_AF-C5DQG1-F1
#
_entry.id   AF-C5DQG1-F1
#
_cell.length_a   1.000
_cell.length_b   1.000
_cell.length_c   1.000
_cell.angle_alpha   90.00
_cell.angle_beta   90.00
_cell.angle_gamma   90.00
#
_symmetry.space_group_name_H-M   'P 1'
#
loop_
_entity.id
_entity.type
_entity.pdbx_description
1 polymer ?
#
loop_
_entity_poly.entity_id
_entity_poly.type
_entity_poly.pdbx_seq_one_letter_code
_entity_poly.pdbx_strand_id
1 'polypeptide(L)'
;MSVISYESEMDLEKCVQTFEEEEIQLPEDSSGGKLTYFLAPYFFEKTWISNILASLSAAFMSSAAPLVYFSLRDFYHDPLESELSDFLSPLWMIIHYLLCFTFSIFSFIDDRKKVKIETKVLQKLLKEVAEVDLTGDPVAWQRIASRVNHFSEGTEYRYSLFYSGEHCMRFFVREIVKPIERQTYDIRYYCEGKMYRNFWKNPSNKALVERAVANYNKNVKNFGELSHIAEKDECRDDIFEKFRNIFNISMLYLGVIEFASFMIMILTFIISMIVWGIFHSFATA
;
A
#
# COMPACT_ATOMS: atom_id res chain seq x y z
N MET A 1 39.24 -40.40 60.74
CA MET A 1 40.39 -39.60 60.28
C MET A 1 40.84 -40.15 58.93
N SER A 2 40.39 -39.52 57.83
CA SER A 2 41.11 -39.46 56.56
C SER A 2 40.56 -38.28 55.76
N VAL A 3 41.44 -37.32 55.52
CA VAL A 3 41.36 -36.27 54.51
C VAL A 3 41.34 -36.95 53.13
N ILE A 4 40.63 -36.43 52.11
CA ILE A 4 41.12 -35.88 50.81
C ILE A 4 39.93 -35.28 50.04
N SER A 5 40.08 -34.02 49.64
CA SER A 5 39.26 -33.21 48.73
C SER A 5 39.36 -33.67 47.28
N TYR A 6 38.28 -33.60 46.50
CA TYR A 6 38.36 -33.21 45.09
C TYR A 6 37.11 -32.41 44.72
N GLU A 7 37.35 -31.14 44.39
CA GLU A 7 36.49 -30.29 43.58
C GLU A 7 36.05 -31.08 42.35
N SER A 8 34.74 -31.31 42.19
CA SER A 8 34.21 -31.53 40.84
C SER A 8 34.01 -30.14 40.25
N GLU A 9 35.01 -29.68 39.50
CA GLU A 9 34.81 -28.70 38.42
C GLU A 9 33.50 -29.06 37.71
N MET A 10 32.48 -28.23 37.87
CA MET A 10 31.37 -28.24 36.93
C MET A 10 31.96 -27.71 35.63
N ASP A 11 32.24 -28.63 34.70
CA ASP A 11 32.55 -28.35 33.32
C ASP A 11 31.50 -27.37 32.75
N LEU A 12 31.85 -26.08 32.78
CA LEU A 12 31.15 -24.98 32.14
C LEU A 12 31.27 -25.04 30.60
N GLU A 13 31.92 -26.09 30.07
CA GLU A 13 32.24 -26.24 28.64
C GLU A 13 31.12 -26.94 27.83
N LYS A 14 29.94 -27.16 28.41
CA LYS A 14 28.81 -27.76 27.68
C LYS A 14 27.50 -26.97 27.73
N CYS A 15 27.62 -25.64 27.68
CA CYS A 15 26.56 -24.79 27.14
C CYS A 15 27.00 -24.21 25.80
N VAL A 16 27.39 -25.08 24.87
CA VAL A 16 27.19 -24.76 23.45
C VAL A 16 25.68 -24.68 23.29
N GLN A 17 25.14 -23.46 23.33
CA GLN A 17 23.84 -23.18 22.72
C GLN A 17 23.97 -23.67 21.28
N THR A 18 23.47 -24.87 21.02
CA THR A 18 22.98 -25.22 19.70
C THR A 18 21.98 -24.13 19.37
N PHE A 19 22.42 -23.16 18.57
CA PHE A 19 21.51 -22.33 17.80
C PHE A 19 20.69 -23.33 17.01
N GLU A 20 19.50 -23.68 17.51
CA GLU A 20 18.46 -24.21 16.63
C GLU A 20 18.46 -23.26 15.44
N GLU A 21 18.75 -23.78 14.25
CA GLU A 21 18.65 -23.01 13.02
C GLU A 21 17.23 -22.47 12.98
N GLU A 22 17.06 -21.21 13.39
CA GLU A 22 15.78 -20.52 13.39
C GLU A 22 15.25 -20.64 11.98
N GLU A 23 14.17 -21.42 11.80
CA GLU A 23 13.64 -21.73 10.48
C GLU A 23 13.16 -20.41 9.86
N ILE A 24 13.95 -19.88 8.93
CA ILE A 24 13.66 -18.62 8.26
C ILE A 24 12.48 -18.88 7.34
N GLN A 25 11.29 -18.42 7.73
CA GLN A 25 10.11 -18.46 6.88
C GLN A 25 9.80 -17.05 6.37
N LEU A 26 9.91 -16.85 5.06
CA LEU A 26 9.49 -15.64 4.38
C LEU A 26 8.46 -15.96 3.28
N PRO A 27 7.62 -14.98 2.91
CA PRO A 27 6.72 -15.15 1.77
C PRO A 27 7.43 -15.48 0.45
N GLU A 28 8.69 -15.11 0.27
CA GLU A 28 9.48 -15.48 -0.92
C GLU A 28 9.71 -16.98 -1.06
N ASP A 29 9.79 -17.72 0.05
CA ASP A 29 10.11 -19.16 0.06
C ASP A 29 8.92 -20.03 -0.40
N SER A 30 7.74 -19.42 -0.52
CA SER A 30 6.50 -20.08 -0.96
C SER A 30 6.23 -19.83 -2.45
N SER A 31 5.85 -20.89 -3.17
CA SER A 31 5.44 -20.81 -4.59
C SER A 31 4.27 -19.84 -4.84
N GLY A 32 3.40 -19.63 -3.85
CA GLY A 32 2.30 -18.68 -3.89
C GLY A 32 2.52 -17.42 -3.05
N GLY A 33 3.65 -17.30 -2.35
CA GLY A 33 3.77 -16.30 -1.28
C GLY A 33 3.83 -14.86 -1.78
N LYS A 34 4.21 -14.61 -3.04
CA LYS A 34 4.08 -13.27 -3.66
C LYS A 34 2.62 -12.85 -3.80
N LEU A 35 1.78 -13.77 -4.28
CA LEU A 35 0.35 -13.54 -4.41
C LEU A 35 -0.28 -13.32 -3.03
N THR A 36 0.06 -14.19 -2.06
CA THR A 36 -0.43 -14.09 -0.68
C THR A 36 0.00 -12.78 -0.02
N TYR A 37 1.26 -12.36 -0.17
CA TYR A 37 1.78 -11.12 0.43
C TYR A 37 1.01 -9.87 0.00
N PHE A 38 0.62 -9.80 -1.29
CA PHE A 38 -0.16 -8.68 -1.81
C PHE A 38 -1.66 -8.86 -1.58
N LEU A 39 -2.23 -10.03 -1.87
CA LEU A 39 -3.69 -10.20 -1.89
C LEU A 39 -4.30 -10.63 -0.54
N ALA A 40 -3.56 -11.29 0.35
CA ALA A 40 -4.13 -11.70 1.63
C ALA A 40 -4.66 -10.50 2.43
N PRO A 41 -3.92 -9.40 2.62
CA PRO A 41 -4.49 -8.23 3.30
C PRO A 41 -5.69 -7.65 2.54
N TYR A 42 -5.67 -7.67 1.20
CA TYR A 42 -6.78 -7.19 0.37
C TYR A 42 -8.10 -7.90 0.68
N PHE A 43 -8.04 -9.23 0.79
CA PHE A 43 -9.23 -10.08 1.00
C PHE A 43 -9.62 -10.16 2.48
N PHE A 44 -8.66 -10.38 3.36
CA PHE A 44 -8.93 -10.68 4.76
C PHE A 44 -9.16 -9.43 5.62
N GLU A 45 -8.60 -8.26 5.25
CA GLU A 45 -8.97 -6.98 5.88
C GLU A 45 -10.30 -6.41 5.34
N LYS A 46 -10.98 -7.16 4.45
CA LYS A 46 -12.25 -6.78 3.82
C LYS A 46 -12.18 -5.50 2.97
N THR A 47 -10.98 -5.04 2.63
CA THR A 47 -10.74 -3.90 1.73
C THR A 47 -11.43 -4.09 0.38
N TRP A 48 -11.43 -5.32 -0.14
CA TRP A 48 -12.15 -5.68 -1.35
C TRP A 48 -13.66 -5.38 -1.30
N ILE A 49 -14.33 -5.54 -0.16
CA ILE A 49 -15.77 -5.25 -0.01
C ILE A 49 -16.01 -3.77 -0.18
N SER A 50 -15.20 -2.94 0.50
CA SER A 50 -15.26 -1.48 0.37
C SER A 50 -15.05 -1.06 -1.09
N ASN A 51 -14.06 -1.66 -1.76
CA ASN A 51 -13.77 -1.34 -3.15
C ASN A 51 -14.88 -1.77 -4.12
N ILE A 52 -15.51 -2.93 -3.91
CA ILE A 52 -16.67 -3.35 -4.70
C ILE A 52 -17.81 -2.35 -4.50
N LEU A 53 -18.13 -2.00 -3.25
CA LEU A 53 -19.24 -1.08 -2.96
C LEU A 53 -18.99 0.31 -3.53
N ALA A 54 -17.76 0.83 -3.39
CA ALA A 54 -17.36 2.11 -3.95
C ALA A 54 -17.43 2.10 -5.50
N SER A 55 -16.97 1.02 -6.13
CA SER A 55 -16.99 0.89 -7.59
C SER A 55 -18.41 0.76 -8.15
N LEU A 56 -19.29 0.01 -7.46
CA LEU A 56 -20.71 -0.06 -7.78
C LEU A 56 -21.40 1.29 -7.63
N SER A 57 -21.09 2.00 -6.54
CA SER A 57 -21.63 3.35 -6.31
C SER A 57 -21.19 4.32 -7.39
N ALA A 58 -19.91 4.29 -7.77
CA ALA A 58 -19.38 5.12 -8.85
C ALA A 58 -20.03 4.80 -10.21
N ALA A 59 -20.18 3.51 -10.54
CA ALA A 59 -20.87 3.08 -11.76
C ALA A 59 -22.33 3.56 -11.78
N PHE A 60 -23.04 3.44 -10.66
CA PHE A 60 -24.41 3.91 -10.54
C PHE A 60 -24.51 5.43 -10.71
N MET A 61 -23.59 6.19 -10.10
CA MET A 61 -23.54 7.64 -10.26
C MET A 61 -23.26 8.06 -11.70
N SER A 62 -22.42 7.34 -12.44
CA SER A 62 -22.16 7.62 -13.86
C SER A 62 -23.43 7.46 -14.73
N SER A 63 -24.36 6.58 -14.35
CA SER A 63 -25.65 6.43 -15.05
C SER A 63 -26.59 7.64 -14.93
N ALA A 64 -26.28 8.63 -14.09
CA ALA A 64 -27.06 9.86 -14.00
C ALA A 64 -27.02 10.66 -15.33
N ALA A 65 -25.90 10.66 -16.05
CA ALA A 65 -25.78 11.36 -17.33
C ALA A 65 -26.66 10.74 -18.43
N PRO A 66 -26.61 9.41 -18.71
CA PRO A 66 -27.57 8.74 -19.57
C PRO A 66 -29.03 8.98 -19.16
N LEU A 67 -29.33 8.96 -17.86
CA LEU A 67 -30.68 9.21 -17.35
C LEU A 67 -31.22 10.57 -17.78
N VAL A 68 -30.45 11.63 -17.59
CA VAL A 68 -30.84 12.98 -18.00
C VAL A 68 -30.88 13.11 -19.53
N TYR A 69 -29.92 12.51 -20.24
CA TYR A 69 -29.88 12.52 -21.70
C TYR A 69 -31.18 11.96 -22.31
N PHE A 70 -31.57 10.76 -21.90
CA PHE A 70 -32.78 10.11 -22.41
C PHE A 70 -34.05 10.84 -21.97
N SER A 71 -34.10 11.36 -20.74
CA SER A 71 -35.22 12.22 -20.30
C SER A 71 -35.39 13.45 -21.20
N LEU A 72 -34.28 14.05 -21.62
CA LEU A 72 -34.28 15.20 -22.53
C LEU A 72 -34.68 14.80 -23.95
N ARG A 73 -34.19 13.65 -24.44
CA ARG A 73 -34.57 13.11 -25.75
C ARG A 73 -36.08 12.86 -25.82
N ASP A 74 -36.64 12.20 -24.82
CA ASP A 74 -38.05 11.82 -24.77
C ASP A 74 -38.96 13.06 -24.57
N PHE A 75 -38.42 14.15 -24.04
CA PHE A 75 -39.12 15.43 -23.97
C PHE A 75 -39.25 16.12 -25.35
N TYR A 76 -38.24 16.00 -26.22
CA TYR A 76 -38.19 16.70 -27.51
C TYR A 76 -38.70 15.88 -28.70
N HIS A 77 -38.67 14.54 -28.61
CA HIS A 77 -39.18 13.64 -29.63
C HIS A 77 -40.46 12.95 -29.15
N ASP A 78 -41.21 12.31 -30.07
CA ASP A 78 -42.30 11.41 -29.66
C ASP A 78 -41.75 10.42 -28.61
N PRO A 79 -42.49 10.14 -27.52
CA PRO A 79 -42.02 9.22 -26.50
C PRO A 79 -41.78 7.86 -27.16
N LEU A 80 -40.52 7.56 -27.47
CA LEU A 80 -40.11 6.18 -27.59
C LEU A 80 -40.26 5.59 -26.19
N GLU A 81 -40.79 4.38 -26.07
CA GLU A 81 -40.80 3.65 -24.81
C GLU A 81 -39.35 3.35 -24.40
N SER A 82 -38.69 4.33 -23.77
CA SER A 82 -37.36 4.18 -23.20
C SER A 82 -37.43 3.19 -22.07
N GLU A 83 -36.83 2.03 -22.26
CA GLU A 83 -36.80 1.02 -21.22
C GLU A 83 -35.77 1.42 -20.15
N LEU A 84 -35.98 0.98 -18.91
CA LEU A 84 -35.01 1.15 -17.83
C LEU A 84 -33.60 0.64 -18.22
N SER A 85 -33.55 -0.36 -19.11
CA SER A 85 -32.36 -0.98 -19.68
C SER A 85 -31.53 -0.03 -20.56
N ASP A 86 -32.15 0.97 -21.19
CA ASP A 86 -31.47 1.99 -21.99
C ASP A 86 -30.67 2.94 -21.09
N PHE A 87 -31.26 3.33 -19.95
CA PHE A 87 -30.63 4.22 -18.96
C PHE A 87 -29.56 3.51 -18.14
N LEU A 88 -29.79 2.24 -17.81
CA LEU A 88 -28.87 1.37 -17.08
C LEU A 88 -28.12 0.45 -18.05
N SER A 89 -27.60 1.02 -19.15
CA SER A 89 -26.85 0.27 -20.15
C SER A 89 -25.84 -0.66 -19.45
N PRO A 90 -26.04 -1.99 -19.53
CA PRO A 90 -25.19 -2.92 -18.79
C PRO A 90 -23.72 -2.76 -19.17
N LEU A 91 -23.44 -2.44 -20.44
CA LEU A 91 -22.10 -2.16 -20.92
C LEU A 91 -21.48 -0.93 -20.25
N TRP A 92 -22.24 0.17 -20.14
CA TRP A 92 -21.79 1.39 -19.47
C TRP A 92 -21.45 1.12 -18.00
N MET A 93 -22.35 0.42 -17.30
CA MET A 93 -22.16 0.04 -15.89
C MET A 93 -20.94 -0.86 -15.70
N ILE A 94 -20.76 -1.87 -16.57
CA ILE A 94 -19.61 -2.78 -16.54
C ILE A 94 -18.31 -2.01 -16.74
N ILE A 95 -18.25 -1.09 -17.71
CA ILE A 95 -17.05 -0.29 -17.99
C ILE A 95 -16.68 0.55 -16.77
N HIS A 96 -17.62 1.30 -16.20
CA HIS A 96 -17.36 2.17 -15.04
C HIS A 96 -16.98 1.37 -13.80
N TYR A 97 -17.67 0.26 -13.55
CA TYR A 97 -17.34 -0.64 -12.46
C TYR A 97 -15.92 -1.17 -12.59
N LEU A 98 -15.55 -1.72 -13.77
CA LEU A 98 -14.22 -2.28 -13.99
C LEU A 98 -13.14 -1.20 -13.85
N LEU A 99 -13.35 -0.01 -14.40
CA LEU A 99 -12.41 1.11 -14.26
C LEU A 99 -12.16 1.48 -12.80
N CYS A 100 -13.24 1.69 -12.02
CA CYS A 100 -13.14 2.04 -10.60
C CYS A 100 -12.57 0.90 -9.74
N PHE A 101 -12.91 -0.34 -10.06
CA PHE A 101 -12.44 -1.51 -9.33
C PHE A 101 -10.96 -1.76 -9.59
N THR A 102 -10.53 -1.71 -10.85
CA THR A 102 -9.13 -1.80 -11.25
C THR A 102 -8.31 -0.67 -10.63
N PHE A 103 -8.83 0.56 -10.63
CA PHE A 103 -8.21 1.68 -9.93
C PHE A 103 -7.94 1.38 -8.45
N SER A 104 -8.95 0.84 -7.77
CA SER A 104 -8.91 0.57 -6.33
C SER A 104 -7.90 -0.53 -6.00
N ILE A 105 -7.83 -1.58 -6.84
CA ILE A 105 -6.81 -2.64 -6.72
C ILE A 105 -5.40 -2.06 -6.92
N PHE A 106 -5.18 -1.26 -7.97
CA PHE A 106 -3.86 -0.68 -8.22
C PHE A 106 -3.41 0.25 -7.10
N SER A 107 -4.32 1.07 -6.58
CA SER A 107 -4.05 1.94 -5.44
C SER A 107 -3.67 1.15 -4.20
N PHE A 108 -4.40 0.06 -3.92
CA PHE A 108 -4.08 -0.83 -2.82
C PHE A 108 -2.70 -1.50 -2.97
N ILE A 109 -2.35 -1.99 -4.16
CA ILE A 109 -1.04 -2.60 -4.42
C ILE A 109 0.09 -1.56 -4.22
N ASP A 110 -0.10 -0.33 -4.69
CA ASP A 110 0.88 0.75 -4.48
C ASP A 110 1.08 1.05 -2.98
N ASP A 111 -0.01 1.15 -2.23
CA ASP A 111 0.03 1.38 -0.80
C ASP A 111 0.73 0.23 -0.06
N ARG A 112 0.59 -1.01 -0.53
CA ARG A 112 1.32 -2.17 0.03
C ARG A 112 2.81 -2.15 -0.28
N LYS A 113 3.22 -1.64 -1.44
CA LYS A 113 4.65 -1.41 -1.73
C LYS A 113 5.24 -0.34 -0.81
N LYS A 114 4.47 0.69 -0.48
CA LYS A 114 4.84 1.75 0.44
C LYS A 114 4.61 1.32 1.88
N VAL A 115 5.44 0.38 2.36
CA VAL A 115 5.36 -0.21 3.70
C VAL A 115 5.20 0.87 4.78
N LYS A 116 4.02 0.94 5.40
CA LYS A 116 3.75 1.79 6.57
C LYS A 116 4.15 1.02 7.81
N ILE A 117 5.32 1.33 8.37
CA ILE A 117 5.86 0.64 9.54
C ILE A 117 5.43 1.34 10.83
N GLU A 118 4.87 0.58 11.78
CA GLU A 118 4.54 1.09 13.10
C GLU A 118 5.79 1.40 13.93
N THR A 119 5.70 2.34 14.87
CA THR A 119 6.82 2.72 15.76
C THR A 119 7.53 1.53 16.41
N LYS A 120 6.77 0.61 17.01
CA LYS A 120 7.33 -0.56 17.72
C LYS A 120 8.03 -1.53 16.77
N VAL A 121 7.44 -1.75 15.60
CA VAL A 121 7.99 -2.62 14.55
C VAL A 121 9.25 -2.00 13.95
N LEU A 122 9.28 -0.67 13.78
CA LEU A 122 10.47 0.05 13.34
C LEU A 122 11.59 -0.04 14.37
N GLN A 123 11.29 0.13 15.66
CA GLN A 123 12.28 -0.09 16.73
C GLN A 123 12.84 -1.52 16.72
N LYS A 124 11.97 -2.52 16.51
CA LYS A 124 12.39 -3.93 16.37
C LYS A 124 13.32 -4.12 15.18
N LEU A 125 12.97 -3.59 14.00
CA LEU A 125 13.83 -3.63 12.81
C LEU A 125 15.21 -3.03 13.09
N LEU A 126 15.26 -1.83 13.66
CA LEU A 126 16.52 -1.16 13.96
C LEU A 126 17.37 -1.94 14.97
N LYS A 127 16.74 -2.57 15.97
CA LYS A 127 17.41 -3.42 16.94
C LYS A 127 18.03 -4.65 16.27
N GLU A 128 17.26 -5.37 15.45
CA GLU A 128 17.78 -6.52 14.71
C GLU A 128 18.95 -6.14 13.79
N VAL A 129 18.83 -5.04 13.04
CA VAL A 129 19.91 -4.55 12.17
C VAL A 129 21.15 -4.13 12.98
N ALA A 130 20.97 -3.63 14.20
CA ALA A 130 22.07 -3.22 15.06
C ALA A 130 22.81 -4.40 15.75
N GLU A 131 22.13 -5.54 15.92
CA GLU A 131 22.62 -6.68 16.70
C GLU A 131 23.09 -7.86 15.85
N VAL A 132 22.48 -8.08 14.68
CA VAL A 132 22.86 -9.17 13.76
C VAL A 132 24.19 -8.86 13.08
N ASP A 133 25.05 -9.86 12.97
CA ASP A 133 26.29 -9.76 12.20
C ASP A 133 25.98 -9.75 10.70
N LEU A 134 25.88 -8.56 10.12
CA LEU A 134 25.65 -8.38 8.69
C LEU A 134 26.85 -8.81 7.83
N THR A 135 28.01 -9.07 8.42
CA THR A 135 29.30 -9.31 7.73
C THR A 135 29.59 -10.79 7.57
N GLY A 136 29.38 -11.58 8.62
CA GLY A 136 29.64 -13.02 8.63
C GLY A 136 28.47 -13.90 8.19
N ASP A 137 27.24 -13.36 8.18
CA ASP A 137 26.03 -14.12 7.90
C ASP A 137 25.44 -13.82 6.50
N PRO A 138 25.50 -14.78 5.55
CA PRO A 138 24.98 -14.59 4.19
C PRO A 138 23.45 -14.45 4.14
N VAL A 139 22.73 -14.88 5.18
CA VAL A 139 21.26 -14.82 5.26
C VAL A 139 20.76 -13.79 6.28
N ALA A 140 21.62 -12.87 6.72
CA ALA A 140 21.32 -11.89 7.77
C ALA A 140 20.03 -11.13 7.52
N TRP A 141 19.84 -10.61 6.30
CA TRP A 141 18.63 -9.86 5.95
C TRP A 141 17.37 -10.71 5.89
N GLN A 142 17.47 -11.99 5.52
CA GLN A 142 16.33 -12.91 5.54
C GLN A 142 15.92 -13.19 6.99
N ARG A 143 16.90 -13.42 7.88
CA ARG A 143 16.67 -13.60 9.32
C ARG A 143 16.06 -12.37 9.96
N ILE A 144 16.59 -11.18 9.68
CA ILE A 144 16.03 -9.90 10.15
C ILE A 144 14.58 -9.75 9.66
N ALA A 145 14.31 -9.98 8.36
CA ALA A 145 12.97 -9.88 7.81
C ALA A 145 11.99 -10.84 8.48
N SER A 146 12.40 -12.09 8.70
CA SER A 146 11.57 -13.13 9.33
C SER A 146 11.23 -12.77 10.78
N ARG A 147 12.23 -12.35 11.58
CA ARG A 147 12.03 -11.91 12.97
C ARG A 147 11.13 -10.68 13.09
N VAL A 148 11.26 -9.73 12.17
CA VAL A 148 10.41 -8.53 12.14
C VAL A 148 8.98 -8.88 11.74
N ASN A 149 8.80 -9.78 10.75
CA ASN A 149 7.49 -10.28 10.36
C ASN A 149 6.77 -10.97 11.53
N HIS A 150 7.45 -11.92 12.19
CA HIS A 150 6.91 -12.62 13.35
C HIS A 150 6.57 -11.67 14.50
N PHE A 151 7.39 -10.63 14.74
CA PHE A 151 7.06 -9.62 15.74
C PHE A 151 5.82 -8.81 15.37
N SER A 152 5.67 -8.44 14.10
CA SER A 152 4.55 -7.63 13.61
C SER A 152 3.20 -8.35 13.70
N GLU A 153 3.19 -9.68 13.54
CA GLU A 153 2.01 -10.53 13.75
C GLU A 153 1.44 -10.41 15.17
N GLY A 154 2.30 -10.16 16.15
CA GLY A 154 1.92 -9.98 17.54
C GLY A 154 1.43 -8.57 17.92
N THR A 155 1.66 -7.53 17.10
CA THR A 155 1.42 -6.13 17.50
C THR A 155 0.17 -5.48 16.90
N GLU A 156 -0.41 -6.04 15.83
CA GLU A 156 -1.73 -5.73 15.20
C GLU A 156 -1.74 -6.11 13.71
N TYR A 157 -0.56 -6.22 13.08
CA TYR A 157 -0.40 -6.52 11.66
C TYR A 157 -0.48 -8.01 11.41
N ARG A 158 -1.63 -8.50 10.92
CA ARG A 158 -1.85 -9.94 10.67
C ARG A 158 -1.10 -10.53 9.47
N TYR A 159 -0.29 -9.74 8.76
CA TYR A 159 0.41 -10.17 7.56
C TYR A 159 1.85 -9.73 7.59
N SER A 160 2.70 -10.52 6.95
CA SER A 160 4.12 -10.22 6.78
C SER A 160 4.33 -8.80 6.25
N LEU A 161 5.22 -8.06 6.91
CA LEU A 161 5.61 -6.72 6.54
C LEU A 161 6.56 -6.74 5.34
N PHE A 162 7.53 -7.66 5.35
CA PHE A 162 8.51 -7.85 4.30
C PHE A 162 8.27 -9.15 3.54
N TYR A 163 8.34 -9.05 2.21
CA TYR A 163 8.22 -10.19 1.30
C TYR A 163 9.48 -11.07 1.32
N SER A 164 10.65 -10.42 1.37
CA SER A 164 11.97 -11.06 1.33
C SER A 164 12.98 -10.31 2.19
N GLY A 165 14.13 -10.94 2.45
CA GLY A 165 15.29 -10.26 3.05
C GLY A 165 15.75 -9.07 2.22
N GLU A 166 15.76 -9.22 0.89
CA GLU A 166 16.09 -8.12 -0.02
C GLU A 166 15.10 -6.95 0.09
N HIS A 167 13.80 -7.24 0.18
CA HIS A 167 12.78 -6.20 0.38
C HIS A 167 13.01 -5.44 1.71
N CYS A 168 13.31 -6.16 2.80
CA CYS A 168 13.64 -5.57 4.09
C CYS A 168 14.87 -4.65 4.02
N MET A 169 15.95 -5.10 3.38
CA MET A 169 17.15 -4.30 3.18
C MET A 169 16.88 -3.04 2.36
N ARG A 170 16.20 -3.17 1.22
CA ARG A 170 15.87 -2.02 0.35
C ARG A 170 15.04 -0.99 1.10
N PHE A 171 14.08 -1.44 1.90
CA PHE A 171 13.31 -0.56 2.79
C PHE A 171 14.21 0.20 3.77
N PHE A 172 15.11 -0.51 4.47
CA PHE A 172 16.04 0.10 5.42
C PHE A 172 16.92 1.16 4.76
N VAL A 173 17.50 0.87 3.59
CA VAL A 173 18.33 1.84 2.85
C VAL A 173 17.51 3.07 2.44
N ARG A 174 16.34 2.85 1.85
CA ARG A 174 15.49 3.93 1.32
C ARG A 174 14.93 4.83 2.42
N GLU A 175 14.39 4.27 3.48
CA GLU A 175 13.64 5.01 4.49
C GLU A 175 14.47 5.41 5.71
N ILE A 176 15.65 4.81 5.92
CA ILE A 176 16.52 5.09 7.07
C ILE A 176 17.87 5.68 6.63
N VAL A 177 18.62 4.98 5.78
CA VAL A 177 19.98 5.39 5.40
C VAL A 177 19.97 6.65 4.54
N LYS A 178 19.20 6.70 3.45
CA LYS A 178 19.14 7.85 2.54
C LYS A 178 18.75 9.16 3.23
N PRO A 179 17.74 9.22 4.12
CA PRO A 179 17.44 10.43 4.88
C PRO A 179 18.58 10.92 5.78
N ILE A 180 19.41 10.01 6.30
CA ILE A 180 20.59 10.35 7.12
C ILE A 180 21.71 10.89 6.24
N GLU A 181 22.00 10.23 5.10
CA GLU A 181 22.99 10.69 4.13
C GLU A 181 22.65 12.09 3.58
N ARG A 182 21.36 12.34 3.32
CA ARG A 182 20.86 13.65 2.88
C ARG A 182 20.69 14.66 4.02
N GLN A 183 20.99 14.28 5.26
CA GLN A 183 20.85 15.09 6.47
C GLN A 183 19.43 15.66 6.68
N THR A 184 18.41 15.04 6.09
CA THR A 184 17.01 15.41 6.32
C THR A 184 16.48 14.78 7.61
N TYR A 185 17.01 13.61 7.99
CA TYR A 185 16.60 12.83 9.17
C TYR A 185 15.08 12.55 9.23
N ASP A 186 14.42 12.64 8.08
CA ASP A 186 12.97 12.60 7.91
C ASP A 186 12.46 11.14 7.88
N ILE A 187 12.76 10.41 8.96
CA ILE A 187 12.35 9.01 9.12
C ILE A 187 10.85 8.98 9.47
N ARG A 188 10.09 8.33 8.60
CA ARG A 188 8.63 8.18 8.68
C ARG A 188 8.27 6.97 9.53
N TYR A 189 7.21 7.10 10.31
CA TYR A 189 6.67 5.99 11.09
C TYR A 189 5.16 6.17 11.32
N TYR A 190 4.47 5.05 11.55
CA TYR A 190 3.04 5.01 11.81
C TYR A 190 2.77 4.84 13.30
N CYS A 191 1.82 5.60 13.83
CA CYS A 191 1.35 5.48 15.20
C CYS A 191 -0.13 5.87 15.26
N GLU A 192 -0.98 5.05 15.89
CA GLU A 192 -2.40 5.36 16.14
C GLU A 192 -3.17 5.86 14.89
N GLY A 193 -2.98 5.21 13.75
CA GLY A 193 -3.72 5.59 12.53
C GLY A 193 -3.13 6.77 11.76
N LYS A 194 -2.03 7.38 12.22
CA LYS A 194 -1.44 8.59 11.63
C LYS A 194 0.03 8.39 11.27
N MET A 195 0.40 9.00 10.13
CA MET A 195 1.78 9.09 9.68
C MET A 195 2.49 10.26 10.37
N TYR A 196 3.58 9.96 11.05
CA TYR A 196 4.45 10.94 11.67
C TYR A 196 5.80 10.97 10.94
N ARG A 197 6.44 12.14 11.02
CA ARG A 197 7.84 12.34 10.66
C ARG A 197 8.61 12.66 11.93
N ASN A 198 9.92 12.47 11.94
CA ASN A 198 10.83 12.74 13.06
C ASN A 198 11.03 11.59 14.08
N PHE A 199 11.00 10.33 13.65
CA PHE A 199 11.37 9.22 14.55
C PHE A 199 12.71 9.46 15.26
N TRP A 200 13.64 10.11 14.55
CA TRP A 200 14.98 10.49 14.99
C TRP A 200 15.04 11.55 16.10
N LYS A 201 14.00 12.38 16.30
CA LYS A 201 14.06 13.46 17.32
C LYS A 201 14.11 12.93 18.75
N ASN A 202 13.65 11.71 18.99
CA ASN A 202 13.78 11.07 20.30
C ASN A 202 15.23 10.59 20.50
N PRO A 203 15.92 10.98 21.59
CA PRO A 203 17.31 10.58 21.83
C PRO A 203 17.55 9.07 21.85
N SER A 204 16.62 8.26 22.38
CA SER A 204 16.78 6.80 22.41
C SER A 204 16.67 6.19 21.01
N ASN A 205 15.71 6.67 20.22
CA ASN A 205 15.55 6.27 18.82
C ASN A 205 16.77 6.69 17.99
N LYS A 206 17.29 7.91 18.20
CA LYS A 206 18.50 8.40 17.53
C LYS A 206 19.67 7.45 17.72
N ALA A 207 20.00 7.10 18.97
CA ALA A 207 21.12 6.21 19.27
C ALA A 207 20.94 4.82 18.64
N LEU A 208 19.70 4.31 18.60
CA LEU A 208 19.38 3.04 17.97
C LEU A 208 19.58 3.09 16.45
N VAL A 209 19.10 4.14 15.78
CA VAL A 209 19.28 4.31 14.34
C VAL A 209 20.77 4.49 14.01
N GLU A 210 21.51 5.31 14.75
CA GLU A 210 22.95 5.49 14.56
C GLU A 210 23.70 4.16 14.65
N ARG A 211 23.36 3.31 15.62
CA ARG A 211 23.95 1.98 15.78
C ARG A 211 23.62 1.07 14.59
N ALA A 212 22.36 1.02 14.17
CA ALA A 212 21.92 0.22 13.03
C ALA A 212 22.62 0.64 11.73
N VAL A 213 22.69 1.94 11.47
CA VAL A 213 23.35 2.49 10.28
C VAL A 213 24.85 2.29 10.33
N ALA A 214 25.49 2.45 11.49
CA ALA A 214 26.90 2.13 11.63
C ALA A 214 27.19 0.65 11.34
N ASN A 215 26.31 -0.27 11.78
CA ASN A 215 26.45 -1.69 11.47
C ASN A 215 26.30 -1.97 9.97
N TYR A 216 25.29 -1.37 9.32
CA TYR A 216 25.11 -1.44 7.87
C TYR A 216 26.34 -0.91 7.11
N ASN A 217 26.86 0.24 7.52
CA ASN A 217 27.98 0.92 6.84
C ASN A 217 29.29 0.12 6.87
N LYS A 218 29.51 -0.73 7.88
CA LYS A 218 30.66 -1.65 7.91
C LYS A 218 30.72 -2.57 6.68
N ASN A 219 29.57 -2.84 6.05
CA ASN A 219 29.44 -3.77 4.93
C ASN A 219 29.08 -3.10 3.59
N VAL A 220 29.13 -1.76 3.50
CA VAL A 220 28.78 -1.02 2.25
C VAL A 220 29.63 -1.43 1.05
N LYS A 221 30.86 -1.93 1.25
CA LYS A 221 31.70 -2.43 0.14
C LYS A 221 31.15 -3.70 -0.54
N ASN A 222 30.45 -4.58 0.17
CA ASN A 222 29.80 -5.75 -0.45
C ASN A 222 28.38 -5.42 -0.96
N PHE A 223 27.74 -4.41 -0.37
CA PHE A 223 26.37 -4.00 -0.75
C PHE A 223 26.33 -2.85 -1.78
N GLY A 224 27.47 -2.37 -2.28
CA GLY A 224 27.53 -1.30 -3.29
C GLY A 224 26.72 -1.63 -4.55
N GLU A 225 26.75 -2.89 -4.99
CA GLU A 225 25.91 -3.38 -6.09
C GLU A 225 24.41 -3.34 -5.75
N LEU A 226 24.04 -3.68 -4.52
CA LEU A 226 22.66 -3.67 -4.03
C LEU A 226 22.12 -2.25 -3.79
N SER A 227 22.97 -1.28 -3.47
CA SER A 227 22.60 0.14 -3.42
C SER A 227 22.19 0.67 -4.80
N HIS A 228 22.95 0.32 -5.85
CA HIS A 228 22.59 0.60 -7.23
C HIS A 228 21.34 -0.16 -7.68
N ILE A 229 21.11 -1.38 -7.19
CA ILE A 229 19.85 -2.11 -7.43
C ILE A 229 18.68 -1.42 -6.73
N ALA A 230 18.85 -0.90 -5.52
CA ALA A 230 17.81 -0.13 -4.81
C ALA A 230 17.48 1.19 -5.54
N GLU A 231 18.47 1.86 -6.14
CA GLU A 231 18.24 3.01 -7.03
C GLU A 231 17.52 2.60 -8.33
N LYS A 232 17.87 1.45 -8.91
CA LYS A 232 17.20 0.90 -10.09
C LYS A 232 15.76 0.49 -9.79
N ASP A 233 15.48 0.02 -8.58
CA ASP A 233 14.13 -0.30 -8.12
C ASP A 233 13.32 0.96 -7.78
N GLU A 234 13.96 2.02 -7.29
CA GLU A 234 13.35 3.36 -7.19
C GLU A 234 12.92 3.87 -8.58
N CYS A 235 13.70 3.60 -9.62
CA CYS A 235 13.33 3.88 -11.02
C CYS A 235 12.16 3.00 -11.52
N ARG A 236 12.08 1.73 -11.11
CA ARG A 236 10.95 0.86 -11.48
C ARG A 236 9.67 1.21 -10.73
N ASP A 237 9.78 1.59 -9.46
CA ASP A 237 8.69 2.16 -8.66
C ASP A 237 8.20 3.47 -9.30
N ASP A 238 9.11 4.31 -9.81
CA ASP A 238 8.78 5.52 -10.55
C ASP A 238 7.98 5.23 -11.83
N ILE A 239 8.29 4.16 -12.58
CA ILE A 239 7.48 3.74 -13.73
C ILE A 239 6.05 3.35 -13.31
N PHE A 240 5.91 2.55 -12.26
CA PHE A 240 4.60 2.12 -11.77
C PHE A 240 3.80 3.32 -11.23
N GLU A 241 4.45 4.22 -10.50
CA GLU A 241 3.84 5.44 -9.98
C GLU A 241 3.43 6.40 -11.11
N LYS A 242 4.23 6.50 -12.19
CA LYS A 242 3.86 7.24 -13.41
C LYS A 242 2.63 6.66 -14.08
N PHE A 243 2.57 5.34 -14.29
CA PHE A 243 1.38 4.70 -14.85
C PHE A 243 0.14 4.94 -13.99
N ARG A 244 0.26 4.80 -12.68
CA ARG A 244 -0.82 5.10 -11.74
C ARG A 244 -1.24 6.56 -11.84
N ASN A 245 -0.30 7.50 -11.85
CA ASN A 245 -0.61 8.94 -11.96
C ASN A 245 -1.32 9.27 -13.28
N ILE A 246 -0.87 8.71 -14.40
CA ILE A 246 -1.55 8.86 -15.70
C ILE A 246 -2.98 8.32 -15.59
N PHE A 247 -3.14 7.11 -15.05
CA PHE A 247 -4.45 6.50 -14.88
C PHE A 247 -5.37 7.34 -13.98
N ASN A 248 -4.85 7.89 -12.88
CA ASN A 248 -5.60 8.75 -11.95
C ASN A 248 -6.06 10.03 -12.62
N ILE A 249 -5.16 10.67 -13.38
CA ILE A 249 -5.46 11.90 -14.11
C ILE A 249 -6.53 11.61 -15.18
N SER A 250 -6.42 10.50 -15.91
CA SER A 250 -7.42 10.08 -16.89
C SER A 250 -8.78 9.82 -16.25
N MET A 251 -8.84 9.12 -15.11
CA MET A 251 -10.09 8.90 -14.36
C MET A 251 -10.70 10.21 -13.85
N LEU A 252 -9.87 11.13 -13.37
CA LEU A 252 -10.32 12.45 -12.94
C LEU A 252 -10.91 13.23 -14.11
N TYR A 253 -10.25 13.26 -15.27
CA TYR A 253 -10.76 13.92 -16.46
C TYR A 253 -12.06 13.31 -16.94
N LEU A 254 -12.18 11.98 -16.95
CA LEU A 254 -13.42 11.29 -17.27
C LEU A 254 -14.56 11.76 -16.36
N GLY A 255 -14.34 11.75 -15.04
CA GLY A 255 -15.34 12.23 -14.08
C GLY A 255 -15.72 13.71 -14.25
N VAL A 256 -14.74 14.57 -14.56
CA VAL A 256 -15.01 16.00 -14.84
C VAL A 256 -15.85 16.18 -16.10
N ILE A 257 -15.53 15.44 -17.17
CA ILE A 257 -16.28 15.49 -18.44
C ILE A 257 -17.72 15.00 -18.23
N GLU A 258 -17.90 13.91 -17.50
CA GLU A 258 -19.23 13.38 -17.16
C GLU A 258 -20.04 14.37 -16.33
N PHE A 259 -19.43 14.93 -15.29
CA PHE A 259 -20.09 15.92 -14.42
C PHE A 259 -20.50 17.17 -15.20
N ALA A 260 -19.62 17.70 -16.04
CA ALA A 260 -19.93 18.85 -16.89
C ALA A 260 -21.07 18.53 -17.88
N SER A 261 -21.03 17.36 -18.51
CA SER A 261 -22.07 16.90 -19.43
C SER A 261 -23.42 16.78 -18.72
N PHE A 262 -23.45 16.19 -17.52
CA PHE A 262 -24.64 16.10 -16.68
C PHE A 262 -25.24 17.48 -16.35
N MET A 263 -24.41 18.43 -15.92
CA MET A 263 -24.87 19.79 -15.58
C MET A 263 -25.45 20.53 -16.80
N ILE A 264 -24.81 20.41 -17.96
CA ILE A 264 -25.31 21.00 -19.22
C ILE A 264 -26.67 20.40 -19.60
N MET A 265 -26.81 19.08 -19.52
CA MET A 265 -28.07 18.40 -19.85
C MET A 265 -29.20 18.77 -18.89
N ILE A 266 -28.94 18.84 -17.58
CA ILE A 266 -29.94 19.29 -16.59
C ILE A 266 -30.36 20.72 -16.86
N LEU A 267 -29.40 21.63 -17.09
CA LEU A 267 -29.72 23.03 -17.36
C LEU A 267 -30.61 23.14 -18.61
N THR A 268 -30.27 22.41 -19.66
CA THR A 268 -31.06 22.35 -20.88
C THR A 268 -32.47 21.84 -20.57
N PHE A 269 -32.61 20.74 -19.83
CA PHE A 269 -33.91 20.18 -19.44
C PHE A 269 -34.79 21.18 -18.66
N ILE A 270 -34.22 21.88 -17.68
CA ILE A 270 -34.94 22.89 -16.89
C ILE A 270 -35.42 24.03 -17.78
N ILE A 271 -34.56 24.54 -18.67
CA ILE A 271 -34.93 25.60 -19.62
C ILE A 271 -36.06 25.13 -20.53
N SER A 272 -35.98 23.91 -21.06
CA SER A 272 -37.02 23.30 -21.90
C SER A 272 -38.37 23.24 -21.20
N MET A 273 -38.39 22.79 -19.94
CA MET A 273 -39.61 22.71 -19.11
C MET A 273 -40.24 24.08 -18.88
N ILE A 274 -39.43 25.10 -18.60
CA ILE A 274 -39.90 26.48 -18.42
C ILE A 274 -40.50 27.01 -19.72
N VAL A 275 -39.78 26.86 -20.83
CA VAL A 275 -40.21 27.32 -22.16
C VAL A 275 -41.54 26.64 -22.55
N TRP A 276 -41.63 25.32 -22.39
CA TRP A 276 -42.85 24.57 -22.66
C TRP A 276 -44.03 25.03 -21.79
N GLY A 277 -43.81 25.22 -20.48
CA GLY A 277 -44.83 25.72 -19.57
C GLY A 277 -45.35 27.10 -19.97
N ILE A 278 -44.46 28.02 -20.37
CA ILE A 278 -44.84 29.35 -20.85
C ILE A 278 -45.69 29.24 -22.12
N PHE A 279 -45.21 28.54 -23.15
CA PHE A 279 -45.94 28.44 -24.43
C PHE A 279 -47.28 27.69 -24.28
N HIS A 280 -47.35 26.66 -23.45
CA HIS A 280 -48.59 25.94 -23.18
C HIS A 280 -49.61 26.81 -22.43
N SER A 281 -49.14 27.66 -21.49
CA SER A 281 -50.00 28.60 -20.77
C SER A 281 -50.60 29.67 -21.69
N PHE A 282 -49.90 30.08 -22.74
CA PHE A 282 -50.44 30.99 -23.76
C PHE A 282 -51.39 30.31 -24.76
N ALA A 283 -51.24 29.01 -24.99
CA ALA A 283 -52.10 28.25 -25.92
C ALA A 283 -53.45 27.84 -25.29
N THR A 284 -53.55 27.88 -23.96
CA THR A 284 -54.73 27.43 -23.20
C THR A 284 -55.52 28.58 -22.54
N ALA A 285 -55.05 29.83 -22.71
CA ALA A 285 -55.74 31.07 -22.30
C ALA A 285 -56.52 31.69 -23.47
#